data_AF-A0A7C2EIX4-F1
#
_entry.id   AF-A0A7C2EIX4-F1
#
_cell.length_a   1.000
_cell.length_b   1.000
_cell.length_c   1.000
_cell.angle_alpha   90.00
_cell.angle_beta   90.00
_cell.angle_gamma   90.00
#
_symmetry.space_group_name_H-M   'P 1'
#
loop_
_entity.id
_entity.type
_entity.pdbx_description
1 polymer ?
#
loop_
_entity_poly.entity_id
_entity_poly.type
_entity_poly.pdbx_seq_one_letter_code
_entity_poly.pdbx_strand_id
1 'polypeptide(L)' 'MAVSREYIKALIDRLTDDQAEALRVILESMAWPTEKITPEEAAELEEARAEIRAGKGIKAEDVWRELGI' A
#
# COMPACT_ATOMS: atom_id res chain seq x y z
N MET A 1 7.89 25.64 -3.67
CA MET A 1 6.71 26.54 -3.67
C MET A 1 5.48 25.67 -3.73
N ALA A 2 4.53 25.81 -2.80
CA ALA A 2 3.28 25.08 -2.87
C ALA A 2 2.40 25.71 -3.97
N VAL A 3 1.95 24.89 -4.91
CA VAL A 3 1.01 25.32 -5.96
C VAL A 3 -0.36 25.52 -5.31
N SER A 4 -1.06 26.62 -5.63
CA SER A 4 -2.38 26.88 -5.04
C SER A 4 -3.40 25.84 -5.52
N ARG A 5 -4.33 25.45 -4.64
CA ARG A 5 -5.40 24.50 -4.98
C ARG A 5 -6.29 25.03 -6.11
N GLU A 6 -6.48 26.34 -6.20
CA GLU A 6 -7.24 27.01 -7.25
C GLU A 6 -6.58 26.86 -8.62
N TYR A 7 -5.25 26.98 -8.69
CA TYR A 7 -4.51 26.77 -9.92
C TYR A 7 -4.64 25.32 -10.41
N ILE A 8 -4.59 24.34 -9.50
CA ILE A 8 -4.76 22.93 -9.83
C ILE A 8 -6.17 22.67 -10.40
N LYS A 9 -7.22 23.23 -9.78
CA LYS A 9 -8.60 23.13 -10.30
C LYS A 9 -8.72 23.70 -11.72
N ALA A 10 -8.16 24.89 -11.96
CA ALA A 10 -8.18 25.51 -13.28
C ALA A 10 -7.45 24.69 -14.36
N LEU A 11 -6.48 23.84 -13.99
CA LEU A 11 -5.85 22.91 -14.93
C LEU A 11 -6.75 21.70 -15.20
N ILE A 12 -7.41 21.16 -14.18
CA ILE A 12 -8.35 20.03 -14.32
C ILE A 12 -9.55 20.44 -15.19
N ASP A 13 -10.08 21.66 -14.99
CA ASP A 13 -11.24 22.18 -15.74
C ASP A 13 -10.96 22.37 -17.25
N ARG A 14 -9.69 22.32 -17.68
CA ARG A 14 -9.29 22.42 -19.10
C ARG A 14 -9.16 21.07 -19.78
N LEU A 15 -9.22 19.97 -19.02
CA LEU A 15 -9.12 18.63 -19.57
C LEU A 15 -10.40 18.29 -20.34
N THR A 16 -10.25 17.49 -21.39
CA THR A 16 -11.40 16.81 -22.00
C THR A 16 -11.91 15.72 -21.07
N ASP A 17 -13.13 15.23 -21.29
CA ASP A 17 -13.71 14.13 -20.50
C ASP A 17 -12.81 12.89 -20.49
N ASP A 18 -12.26 12.51 -21.65
CA ASP A 18 -11.32 11.39 -21.77
C ASP A 18 -10.04 11.59 -20.95
N GLN A 19 -9.52 12.82 -20.93
CA GLN A 19 -8.32 13.17 -20.16
C GLN A 19 -8.59 13.21 -18.65
N ALA A 20 -9.77 13.68 -18.25
CA ALA A 20 -10.22 13.68 -16.86
C ALA A 20 -10.40 12.26 -16.34
N GLU A 21 -10.96 11.36 -17.15
CA GLU A 21 -11.10 9.94 -16.79
C GLU A 21 -9.74 9.23 -16.68
N ALA A 22 -8.82 9.48 -17.61
CA ALA A 22 -7.45 8.97 -17.50
C ALA A 22 -6.74 9.47 -16.22
N LEU A 23 -6.93 10.75 -15.87
CA LEU A 23 -6.39 11.32 -14.64
C LEU A 23 -7.02 10.68 -13.38
N ARG A 24 -8.33 10.40 -13.38
CA ARG A 24 -9.02 9.69 -12.28
C ARG A 24 -8.39 8.33 -12.03
N VAL A 25 -8.20 7.53 -13.08
CA VAL A 25 -7.59 6.19 -12.99
C VAL A 25 -6.18 6.27 -12.39
N ILE A 26 -5.36 7.22 -12.84
CA ILE A 26 -4.00 7.41 -12.29
C ILE A 26 -4.07 7.76 -10.80
N LEU A 27 -4.91 8.72 -10.41
CA LEU A 27 -5.03 9.15 -9.02
C LEU A 27 -5.55 8.04 -8.10
N GLU A 28 -6.52 7.25 -8.56
CA GLU A 28 -7.04 6.08 -7.82
C GLU A 28 -5.99 4.97 -7.70
N SER A 29 -5.16 4.77 -8.71
CA SER A 29 -4.06 3.79 -8.66
C SER A 29 -2.91 4.22 -7.75
N MET A 30 -2.70 5.53 -7.59
CA MET A 30 -1.73 6.10 -6.67
C MET A 30 -2.27 6.21 -5.24
N ALA A 31 -3.58 6.19 -5.06
CA ALA A 31 -4.19 6.10 -3.75
C ALA A 31 -3.90 4.70 -3.20
N TRP A 32 -2.84 4.59 -2.39
CA TRP A 32 -2.73 3.47 -1.48
C TRP A 32 -4.06 3.43 -0.72
N PRO A 33 -4.77 2.29 -0.66
CA PRO A 33 -5.93 2.23 0.17
C PRO A 33 -5.48 2.70 1.55
N THR A 34 -6.20 3.66 2.13
CA THR A 34 -6.19 3.84 3.58
C THR A 34 -6.85 2.57 4.14
N GLU A 35 -6.20 1.42 3.98
CA GLU A 35 -6.48 0.23 4.73
C GLU A 35 -6.31 0.65 6.19
N LYS A 36 -7.44 0.96 6.82
CA LYS A 36 -7.53 0.96 8.25
C LYS A 36 -7.32 -0.49 8.62
N ILE A 37 -6.08 -0.86 8.92
CA ILE A 37 -5.79 -2.10 9.63
C ILE A 37 -6.79 -2.15 10.78
N THR A 38 -7.68 -3.12 10.73
CA THR A 38 -8.67 -3.33 11.78
C THR A 38 -7.94 -3.63 13.09
N PRO A 39 -8.57 -3.42 14.25
CA PRO A 39 -7.95 -3.79 15.52
C PRO A 39 -7.51 -5.27 15.59
N GLU A 40 -8.22 -6.15 14.88
CA GLU A 40 -7.92 -7.57 14.76
C GLU A 40 -6.68 -7.82 13.91
N GLU A 41 -6.61 -7.27 12.69
CA GLU A 41 -5.42 -7.37 11.83
C GLU A 41 -4.17 -6.75 12.49
N ALA A 42 -4.36 -5.69 13.30
CA ALA A 42 -3.26 -5.07 14.05
C ALA A 42 -2.74 -6.01 15.16
N ALA A 43 -3.63 -6.75 15.81
CA ALA A 43 -3.27 -7.74 16.83
C ALA A 43 -2.51 -8.92 16.20
N GLU A 44 -2.99 -9.44 15.07
CA GLU A 44 -2.33 -10.51 14.32
C GLU A 44 -0.92 -10.10 13.86
N LEU A 45 -0.76 -8.86 13.36
CA LEU A 45 0.56 -8.34 12.98
C LEU A 45 1.51 -8.20 14.17
N GLU A 46 1.00 -7.80 15.34
CA GLU A 46 1.85 -7.68 16.54
C GLU A 46 2.27 -9.05 17.08
N GLU A 47 1.36 -10.04 17.03
CA GLU A 47 1.67 -11.43 17.35
C GLU A 47 2.75 -11.99 16.40
N ALA A 48 2.55 -11.86 15.08
CA ALA A 48 3.53 -12.28 14.09
C ALA A 48 4.91 -11.60 14.30
N ARG A 49 4.93 -10.31 14.63
CA ARG A 49 6.18 -9.60 14.98
C ARG A 49 6.81 -10.14 16.26
N ALA A 50 6.01 -10.47 17.27
CA ALA A 50 6.50 -11.08 18.50
C ALA A 50 7.10 -12.47 18.25
N GLU A 51 6.49 -13.28 17.39
CA GLU A 51 7.02 -14.58 16.98
C GLU A 51 8.35 -14.48 16.23
N ILE A 52 8.46 -13.53 15.30
CA ILE A 52 9.72 -13.25 14.59
C ILE A 52 10.81 -12.82 15.59
N ARG A 53 10.50 -11.89 16.51
CA ARG A 53 11.44 -11.44 17.55
C ARG A 53 11.85 -12.56 18.50
N ALA A 54 10.92 -13.47 18.82
CA ALA A 54 11.18 -14.65 19.62
C ALA A 54 11.94 -15.74 18.84
N GLY A 55 12.21 -15.55 17.54
CA GLY A 55 12.87 -16.52 16.69
C GLY A 55 12.03 -17.78 16.45
N LYS A 56 10.70 -17.70 16.61
CA LYS A 56 9.77 -18.81 16.41
C LYS A 56 9.51 -19.14 14.93
N GLY A 57 10.23 -18.51 14.00
CA GLY A 57 10.16 -18.83 12.59
C GLY A 57 10.85 -20.15 12.25
N ILE A 58 10.42 -20.78 11.15
CA ILE A 58 11.16 -21.89 10.55
C ILE A 58 12.48 -21.35 10.02
N LYS A 59 13.60 -21.99 10.37
CA LYS A 59 14.90 -21.60 9.84
C LYS A 59 14.89 -21.78 8.33
N ALA A 60 15.47 -20.83 7.60
CA ALA A 60 15.63 -20.95 6.15
C ALA A 60 16.29 -22.29 5.74
N GLU A 61 17.20 -22.78 6.59
CA GLU A 61 17.86 -24.09 6.47
C GLU A 61 16.89 -25.28 6.47
N ASP A 62 15.84 -25.23 7.29
CA ASP A 62 14.83 -26.30 7.36
C ASP A 62 13.89 -26.22 6.15
N VAL A 63 13.58 -25.01 5.68
CA VAL A 63 12.82 -24.79 4.43
C VAL A 63 13.62 -25.29 3.21
N TRP A 64 14.92 -24.99 3.13
CA TRP A 64 15.79 -25.47 2.05
C TRP A 64 15.90 -26.99 2.02
N ARG A 65 16.01 -27.62 3.20
CA ARG A 65 16.01 -29.08 3.32
C ARG A 65 14.71 -29.71 2.81
N GLU A 66 13.55 -29.13 3.11
CA GLU A 66 12.27 -29.61 2.57
C GLU A 66 12.11 -29.39 1.07
N LEU A 67 12.65 -28.28 0.54
CA LEU A 67 12.59 -27.92 -0.87
C LEU A 67 13.70 -28.58 -1.73
N GLY A 68 14.66 -29.26 -1.11
CA GLY A 68 15.74 -29.97 -1.79
C GLY A 68 16.76 -29.05 -2.46
N ILE A 69 16.97 -27.84 -1.94
CA ILE A 69 17.92 -26.83 -2.44
C ILE A 69 19.09 -26.64 -1.47
#